data_AF-A0A7X9GAG2-F1
#
_entry.id   AF-A0A7X9GAG2-F1
#
_cell.length_a   1.000
_cell.length_b   1.000
_cell.length_c   1.000
_cell.angle_alpha   90.00
_cell.angle_beta   90.00
_cell.angle_gamma   90.00
#
_symmetry.space_group_name_H-M   'P 1'
#
loop_
_entity.id
_entity.type
_entity.pdbx_description
1 polymer ?
#
loop_
_entity_poly.entity_id
_entity_poly.type
_entity_poly.pdbx_seq_one_letter_code
_entity_poly.pdbx_strand_id
1 'polypeptide(L)'
;MKKPKVFIAYEIFEDSESYIREHCDYTKLDFIKKINFEDLKEGIKDADGMLVMGTRIDENLLQYAENLKVVSNVSVGYNNLDIEAMKKRGIIGTHTAGVLDNTVAD
;
A
#
# COMPACT_ATOMS: atom_id res chain seq x y z
N MET A 1 -18.26 9.90 -10.87
CA MET A 1 -16.83 9.86 -10.51
C MET A 1 -16.48 8.41 -10.23
N LYS A 2 -15.40 7.85 -10.79
CA LYS A 2 -14.94 6.50 -10.42
C LYS A 2 -14.36 6.56 -9.00
N LYS A 3 -14.73 5.62 -8.14
CA LYS A 3 -14.07 5.47 -6.84
C LYS A 3 -12.60 5.07 -7.08
N PRO A 4 -11.64 5.62 -6.32
CA PRO A 4 -10.25 5.20 -6.44
C PRO A 4 -10.10 3.76 -5.96
N LYS A 5 -9.18 3.02 -6.57
CA LYS A 5 -8.88 1.63 -6.20
C LYS A 5 -7.68 1.55 -5.27
N VAL A 6 -7.88 0.90 -4.13
CA VAL A 6 -6.85 0.74 -3.09
C VAL A 6 -6.43 -0.73 -3.02
N PHE A 7 -5.15 -1.00 -3.21
CA PHE A 7 -4.59 -2.32 -3.02
C PHE A 7 -4.02 -2.48 -1.61
N ILE A 8 -4.56 -3.43 -0.85
CA ILE A 8 -4.18 -3.73 0.53
C ILE A 8 -3.31 -4.99 0.53
N ALA A 9 -2.00 -4.79 0.70
CA ALA A 9 -0.99 -5.84 0.67
C ALA A 9 -0.55 -6.31 2.06
N TYR A 10 -1.25 -5.92 3.13
CA TYR A 10 -1.06 -6.42 4.49
C TYR A 10 -2.39 -6.44 5.26
N GLU A 11 -2.45 -7.19 6.36
CA GLU A 11 -3.67 -7.28 7.17
C GLU A 11 -3.96 -5.95 7.90
N ILE A 12 -5.17 -5.43 7.72
CA ILE A 12 -5.66 -4.20 8.37
C ILE A 12 -6.82 -4.51 9.32
N PHE A 13 -7.03 -3.63 10.30
CA PHE A 13 -8.19 -3.70 11.20
C PHE A 13 -9.51 -3.51 10.45
N GLU A 14 -10.58 -4.12 10.96
CA GLU A 14 -11.92 -4.07 10.36
C GLU A 14 -12.44 -2.64 10.21
N ASP A 15 -12.20 -1.75 11.19
CA ASP A 15 -12.56 -0.33 11.10
C ASP A 15 -11.92 0.36 9.89
N SER A 16 -10.64 0.08 9.63
CA SER A 16 -9.93 0.63 8.48
C SER A 16 -10.46 0.07 7.17
N GLU A 17 -10.76 -1.24 7.14
CA GLU A 17 -11.36 -1.89 5.97
C GLU A 17 -12.75 -1.31 5.66
N SER A 18 -13.58 -1.10 6.69
CA SER A 18 -14.92 -0.53 6.58
C SER A 18 -14.89 0.89 6.01
N TYR A 19 -13.98 1.73 6.51
CA TYR A 19 -13.79 3.09 6.00
C TYR A 19 -13.35 3.09 4.52
N ILE A 20 -12.40 2.23 4.14
CA ILE A 20 -11.96 2.09 2.75
C ILE A 20 -13.12 1.60 1.88
N ARG A 21 -13.91 0.63 2.33
CA ARG A 21 -15.07 0.09 1.61
C ARG A 21 -16.15 1.14 1.33
N GLU A 22 -16.35 2.07 2.26
CA GLU A 22 -17.33 3.14 2.11
C GLU A 22 -16.91 4.13 1.01
N HIS A 23 -15.65 4.57 1.04
CA HIS A 23 -15.14 5.66 0.19
C HIS A 23 -14.46 5.20 -1.11
N CYS A 24 -13.91 3.99 -1.15
CA CYS A 24 -13.03 3.48 -2.19
C CYS A 24 -13.43 2.06 -2.62
N ASP A 25 -12.98 1.66 -3.80
CA ASP A 25 -12.90 0.23 -4.14
C ASP A 25 -11.58 -0.32 -3.61
N TYR A 26 -11.55 -1.56 -3.13
CA TYR A 26 -10.30 -2.16 -2.66
C TYR A 26 -10.13 -3.61 -3.10
N THR A 27 -8.86 -3.99 -3.25
CA THR A 27 -8.43 -5.36 -3.46
C THR A 27 -7.49 -5.71 -2.32
N LYS A 28 -7.73 -6.83 -1.65
CA LYS A 28 -6.92 -7.31 -0.53
C LYS A 28 -6.25 -8.62 -0.90
N LEU A 29 -4.98 -8.76 -0.52
CA LEU A 29 -4.29 -10.05 -0.64
C LEU A 29 -4.85 -11.05 0.36
N ASP A 30 -4.88 -12.31 -0.05
CA ASP A 30 -5.23 -13.42 0.84
C ASP A 30 -4.01 -13.74 1.72
N PHE A 31 -3.96 -13.14 2.91
CA PHE A 31 -2.83 -13.30 3.85
C PHE A 31 -2.68 -14.72 4.41
N ILE A 32 -3.71 -15.54 4.23
CA ILE A 32 -3.70 -16.97 4.60
C ILE A 32 -2.81 -17.76 3.63
N LYS A 33 -2.64 -17.28 2.39
CA LYS A 33 -1.78 -17.89 1.37
C LYS A 33 -0.41 -17.25 1.35
N LYS A 34 0.58 -18.01 0.86
CA LYS A 34 1.91 -17.48 0.60
C LYS A 34 1.81 -16.42 -0.49
N ILE A 35 2.02 -15.16 -0.12
CA ILE A 35 2.05 -14.02 -1.04
C ILE A 35 3.27 -14.16 -1.96
N ASN A 36 3.04 -14.18 -3.27
CA ASN A 36 4.11 -14.15 -4.26
C ASN A 36 4.12 -12.81 -5.01
N PHE A 37 5.18 -12.61 -5.78
CA PHE A 37 5.34 -11.41 -6.60
C PHE A 37 4.22 -11.25 -7.63
N GLU A 38 3.64 -12.35 -8.14
CA GLU A 38 2.53 -12.31 -9.07
C GLU A 38 1.27 -11.69 -8.44
N ASP A 39 0.92 -12.06 -7.21
CA ASP A 39 -0.23 -11.49 -6.51
C ASP A 39 -0.08 -9.97 -6.31
N LEU A 40 1.13 -9.53 -5.95
CA LEU A 40 1.46 -8.10 -5.83
C LEU A 40 1.34 -7.38 -7.18
N LYS A 41 1.85 -8.00 -8.24
CA LYS A 41 1.79 -7.48 -9.61
C LYS A 41 0.36 -7.37 -10.12
N GLU A 42 -0.50 -8.35 -9.84
CA GLU A 42 -1.90 -8.29 -10.26
C GLU A 42 -2.68 -7.22 -9.50
N GLY A 43 -2.46 -7.12 -8.19
CA GLY A 43 -3.12 -6.12 -7.35
C GLY A 43 -2.72 -4.69 -7.69
N ILE A 44 -1.44 -4.44 -7.99
CA ILE A 44 -0.92 -3.06 -8.20
C ILE A 44 -1.27 -2.47 -9.57
N LYS A 45 -1.55 -3.30 -10.59
CA LYS A 45 -1.84 -2.85 -11.97
C LYS A 45 -3.00 -1.87 -12.06
N ASP A 46 -4.06 -2.18 -11.33
CA ASP A 46 -5.33 -1.45 -11.38
C ASP A 46 -5.53 -0.56 -10.13
N ALA A 47 -4.50 -0.43 -9.30
CA ALA A 47 -4.55 0.34 -8.06
C ALA A 47 -4.19 1.81 -8.29
N ASP A 48 -5.01 2.72 -7.77
CA ASP A 48 -4.68 4.14 -7.61
C ASP A 48 -3.83 4.38 -6.34
N GLY A 49 -4.06 3.58 -5.30
CA GLY A 49 -3.36 3.65 -4.03
C GLY A 49 -2.95 2.28 -3.52
N MET A 50 -1.81 2.20 -2.83
CA MET A 50 -1.30 0.94 -2.27
C MET A 50 -1.01 1.09 -0.78
N LEU A 51 -1.43 0.09 0.01
CA LEU A 51 -1.20 -0.04 1.45
C LEU A 51 -0.26 -1.22 1.67
N VAL A 52 0.92 -0.97 2.24
CA VAL A 52 1.99 -1.97 2.37
C VAL A 52 2.60 -1.94 3.76
N MET A 53 3.10 -3.09 4.21
CA MET A 53 3.91 -3.20 5.43
C MET A 53 5.12 -4.08 5.14
N GLY A 54 6.31 -3.48 5.06
CA GLY A 54 7.56 -4.23 4.84
C GLY A 54 7.71 -4.87 3.44
N THR A 55 6.76 -4.67 2.53
CA THR A 55 6.89 -5.10 1.12
C THR A 55 7.89 -4.21 0.39
N ARG A 56 8.79 -4.82 -0.38
CA ARG A 56 9.75 -4.08 -1.21
C ARG A 56 9.04 -3.46 -2.41
N ILE A 57 9.10 -2.13 -2.52
CA ILE A 57 8.51 -1.33 -3.60
C ILE A 57 9.66 -0.74 -4.42
N ASP A 58 10.16 -1.53 -5.36
CA ASP A 58 11.22 -1.14 -6.28
C ASP A 58 10.70 -1.06 -7.73
N GLU A 59 11.56 -0.64 -8.65
CA GLU A 59 11.21 -0.46 -10.06
C GLU A 59 10.60 -1.73 -10.68
N ASN A 60 10.99 -2.94 -10.23
CA ASN A 60 10.43 -4.17 -10.77
C ASN A 60 8.93 -4.32 -10.47
N LEU A 61 8.47 -3.80 -9.33
CA LEU A 61 7.05 -3.80 -8.98
C LEU A 61 6.35 -2.58 -9.57
N LEU A 62 6.98 -1.40 -9.43
CA LEU A 62 6.44 -0.12 -9.88
C LEU A 62 6.25 -0.05 -11.40
N GLN A 63 6.98 -0.84 -12.19
CA GLN A 63 6.76 -0.91 -13.64
C GLN A 63 5.35 -1.40 -14.02
N TYR A 64 4.71 -2.19 -13.16
CA TYR A 64 3.36 -2.68 -13.38
C TYR A 64 2.29 -1.74 -12.85
N ALA A 65 2.69 -0.75 -12.05
CA ALA A 65 1.82 0.20 -11.39
C ALA A 65 1.52 1.38 -12.33
N GLU A 66 0.59 1.20 -13.27
CA GLU A 66 0.30 2.20 -14.31
C GLU A 66 -0.54 3.38 -13.78
N ASN A 67 -1.43 3.10 -12.82
CA ASN A 67 -2.37 4.08 -12.25
C ASN A 67 -1.99 4.56 -10.85
N LEU A 68 -0.94 4.00 -10.27
CA LEU A 68 -0.57 4.22 -8.88
C LEU A 68 -0.12 5.65 -8.65
N LYS A 69 -0.77 6.32 -7.69
CA LYS A 69 -0.51 7.72 -7.31
C LYS A 69 0.08 7.82 -5.92
N VAL A 70 -0.30 6.91 -5.03
CA VAL A 70 0.10 6.97 -3.62
C VAL A 70 0.43 5.58 -3.07
N VAL A 71 1.50 5.49 -2.29
CA VAL A 71 1.88 4.30 -1.53
C VAL A 71 1.96 4.68 -0.07
N SER A 72 1.15 4.03 0.76
CA SER A 72 1.14 4.19 2.20
C SER A 72 1.84 3.00 2.85
N ASN A 73 3.02 3.25 3.41
CA ASN A 73 3.83 2.28 4.12
C ASN A 73 3.56 2.38 5.63
N VAL A 74 2.97 1.33 6.18
CA VAL A 74 2.65 1.23 7.61
C VAL A 74 3.84 0.62 8.34
N SER A 75 4.96 1.33 8.32
CA SER A 75 6.18 0.99 9.07
C SER A 75 7.02 2.23 9.32
N VAL A 76 7.77 2.22 10.43
CA VAL A 76 8.77 3.24 10.75
C VAL A 76 9.94 3.23 9.75
N GLY A 77 10.21 2.07 9.14
CA GLY A 77 11.23 1.91 8.11
C GLY A 77 10.66 2.12 6.71
N TYR A 78 11.27 3.03 5.94
CA TYR A 78 10.98 3.23 4.51
C TYR A 78 12.13 2.73 3.61
N ASN A 79 13.09 1.97 4.15
CA ASN A 79 14.18 1.35 3.38
C ASN A 79 13.69 0.40 2.27
N ASN A 80 12.47 -0.09 2.38
CA ASN A 80 11.85 -0.94 1.37
C ASN A 80 11.22 -0.15 0.21
N LEU A 81 11.17 1.18 0.28
CA LEU A 81 10.64 2.06 -0.77
C LEU A 81 11.78 2.64 -1.60
N ASP A 82 11.77 2.38 -2.90
CA ASP A 82 12.68 3.02 -3.85
C ASP A 82 12.19 4.43 -4.18
N ILE A 83 12.58 5.39 -3.34
CA ILE A 83 12.13 6.79 -3.41
C ILE A 83 12.47 7.40 -4.78
N GLU A 84 13.61 7.04 -5.37
CA GLU A 84 13.99 7.53 -6.70
C GLU A 84 13.06 7.00 -7.78
N ALA A 85 12.76 5.70 -7.79
CA ALA A 85 11.82 5.09 -8.73
C ALA A 85 10.40 5.67 -8.57
N MET A 86 9.95 5.86 -7.32
CA MET A 86 8.65 6.48 -7.02
C MET A 86 8.60 7.93 -7.52
N LYS A 87 9.64 8.72 -7.25
CA LYS A 87 9.73 10.13 -7.66
C LYS A 87 9.74 10.28 -9.18
N LYS A 88 10.47 9.41 -9.90
CA LYS A 88 10.47 9.38 -11.37
C LYS A 88 9.09 9.15 -11.97
N ARG A 89 8.23 8.41 -11.26
CA ARG A 89 6.85 8.09 -11.67
C ARG A 89 5.80 9.06 -11.11
N GLY A 90 6.21 10.04 -10.28
CA GLY A 90 5.29 10.97 -9.63
C GLY A 90 4.44 10.32 -8.53
N ILE A 91 4.90 9.20 -7.96
CA ILE A 91 4.19 8.46 -6.91
C ILE A 91 4.53 9.05 -5.55
N ILE A 92 3.51 9.38 -4.77
CA ILE A 92 3.64 9.92 -3.41
C ILE A 92 3.83 8.76 -2.44
N GLY A 93 4.97 8.72 -1.73
CA GLY A 93 5.19 7.80 -0.62
C GLY A 93 4.81 8.44 0.71
N THR A 94 3.79 7.91 1.36
CA THR A 94 3.47 8.24 2.76
C THR A 94 3.96 7.11 3.64
N HIS A 95 4.48 7.45 4.81
CA HIS A 95 4.80 6.49 5.85
C HIS A 95 4.14 6.95 7.13
N THR A 96 3.70 6.02 7.96
CA THR A 96 3.06 6.37 9.23
C THR A 96 4.13 6.67 10.29
N ALA A 97 4.82 7.81 10.15
CA ALA A 97 5.65 8.35 11.21
C ALA A 97 4.77 8.82 12.38
N GLY A 98 4.92 8.22 13.56
CA GLY A 98 4.38 8.76 14.81
C GLY A 98 3.05 8.19 15.32
N VAL A 99 2.47 7.14 14.71
CA VAL A 99 1.24 6.51 15.27
C VAL A 99 1.52 5.33 16.22
N LEU A 100 2.79 4.92 16.36
CA LEU A 100 3.21 3.98 17.41
C LEU A 100 3.57 4.69 18.73
N ASP A 101 3.45 6.02 18.80
CA ASP A 101 3.83 6.79 19.99
C ASP A 101 2.72 6.91 21.05
N ASN A 102 1.48 6.48 20.73
CA ASN A 102 0.34 6.53 21.66
C ASN A 102 -0.28 5.14 21.96
N THR A 103 0.56 4.14 22.22
CA THR A 103 0.16 2.99 23.07
C THR A 103 1.27 2.70 24.08
N VAL A 104 1.65 3.75 24.80
CA VAL A 104 2.25 3.65 26.13
C VAL A 104 1.65 4.78 26.97
N ALA A 105 1.17 4.43 28.17
CA ALA A 105 0.40 5.21 29.16
C ALA A 105 -1.12 5.17 28.94
N ASP A 106 -1.95 4.69 29.86
CA ASP A 106 -1.84 4.61 31.34
C ASP A 106 -1.78 3.16 31.89
#